data_AF-A0A381RGE1-F1
#
_entry.id   AF-A0A381RGE1-F1
#
_cell.length_a   1.000
_cell.length_b   1.000
_cell.length_c   1.000
_cell.angle_alpha   90.00
_cell.angle_beta   90.00
_cell.angle_gamma   90.00
#
_symmetry.space_group_name_H-M   'P 1'
#
loop_
_entity.id
_entity.type
_entity.pdbx_description
1 polymer ?
#
loop_
_entity_poly.entity_id
_entity_poly.type
_entity_poly.pdbx_seq_one_letter_code
_entity_poly.pdbx_strand_id
1 'polypeptide(L)'
;MSTAAEHVDSHEGGHEHPSDAKYIQIAAILAFVTALEVGTYFVSIPGEVLIPLLMVMMVFKFFYVASWFMHLRFDSPLFTKFFVTGLVLATVVYGIALTVFEFWHKG
;
A
#
# COMPACT_ATOMS: atom_id res chain seq x y z
N MET A 1 8.12 -27.98 53.59
CA MET A 1 7.51 -28.60 52.39
C MET A 1 7.55 -27.55 51.30
N SER A 2 8.58 -27.63 50.45
CA SER A 2 8.75 -26.76 49.28
C SER A 2 8.05 -27.46 48.12
N THR A 3 6.95 -26.87 47.64
CA THR A 3 6.30 -27.35 46.43
C THR A 3 7.18 -26.92 45.27
N ALA A 4 7.95 -27.86 44.74
CA ALA A 4 8.56 -27.75 43.43
C ALA A 4 7.42 -27.54 42.43
N ALA A 5 7.27 -26.32 41.94
CA ALA A 5 6.51 -26.09 40.73
C ALA A 5 7.33 -26.72 39.60
N GLU A 6 6.88 -27.89 39.14
CA GLU A 6 7.23 -28.43 37.84
C GLU A 6 7.06 -27.32 36.80
N HIS A 7 8.18 -26.76 36.34
CA HIS A 7 8.18 -26.00 35.10
C HIS A 7 8.07 -27.05 33.99
N VAL A 8 6.81 -27.30 33.62
CA VAL A 8 6.42 -28.19 32.53
C VAL A 8 7.17 -27.74 31.28
N ASP A 9 8.08 -28.61 30.86
CA ASP A 9 8.67 -28.64 29.53
C ASP A 9 7.53 -28.85 28.52
N SER A 10 6.93 -27.74 28.07
CA SER A 10 6.02 -27.76 26.94
C SER A 10 6.84 -27.70 25.66
N HIS A 11 7.19 -28.90 25.16
CA HIS A 11 7.22 -29.19 23.74
C HIS A 11 6.16 -28.36 23.02
N GLU A 12 6.53 -27.54 22.03
CA GLU A 12 5.85 -27.35 20.72
C GLU A 12 6.83 -26.55 19.86
N GLY A 13 7.58 -27.20 18.95
CA GLY A 13 7.06 -27.36 17.60
C GLY A 13 7.31 -26.06 16.82
N GLY A 14 8.34 -26.06 15.97
CA GLY A 14 8.60 -24.98 15.03
C GLY A 14 7.41 -24.76 14.12
N HIS A 15 6.49 -23.89 14.53
CA HIS A 15 5.46 -23.36 13.68
C HIS A 15 6.01 -22.13 12.98
N GLU A 16 6.66 -22.42 11.85
CA GLU A 16 6.98 -21.53 10.76
C GLU A 16 5.69 -20.87 10.24
N HIS A 17 5.10 -19.97 11.04
CA HIS A 17 4.03 -19.09 10.59
C HIS A 17 4.63 -18.18 9.50
N PRO A 18 3.99 -18.01 8.34
CA PRO A 18 4.50 -17.15 7.28
C PRO A 18 4.57 -15.67 7.73
N SER A 19 5.71 -15.31 8.32
CA SER A 19 6.43 -14.05 8.16
C SER A 19 5.66 -12.73 8.37
N ASP A 20 5.13 -12.50 9.57
CA ASP A 20 4.70 -11.16 10.05
C ASP A 20 5.80 -10.10 9.84
N ALA A 21 7.06 -10.53 9.95
CA ALA A 21 8.24 -9.71 9.70
C ALA A 21 8.26 -9.05 8.29
N LYS A 22 7.70 -9.69 7.27
CA LYS A 22 7.63 -9.11 5.91
C LYS A 22 6.60 -7.99 5.83
N TYR A 23 5.42 -8.18 6.41
CA TYR A 23 4.40 -7.14 6.47
C TYR A 23 4.91 -5.91 7.23
N ILE A 24 5.61 -6.12 8.34
CA ILE A 24 6.25 -5.05 9.12
C ILE A 24 7.33 -4.33 8.30
N GLN A 25 8.16 -5.08 7.56
CA GLN A 25 9.17 -4.49 6.67
C GLN A 25 8.53 -3.59 5.60
N ILE A 26 7.41 -4.02 5.00
CA ILE A 26 6.71 -3.26 3.97
C ILE A 26 6.01 -2.04 4.57
N ALA A 27 5.40 -2.19 5.75
CA ALA A 27 4.83 -1.07 6.50
C ALA A 27 5.90 0.00 6.77
N ALA A 28 7.10 -0.40 7.17
CA ALA A 28 8.22 0.52 7.42
C ALA A 28 8.64 1.27 6.15
N ILE A 29 8.69 0.59 4.99
CA ILE A 29 8.98 1.25 3.70
C ILE A 29 7.90 2.28 3.35
N LEU A 30 6.62 1.92 3.50
CA LEU A 30 5.50 2.83 3.23
C LEU A 30 5.49 4.02 4.19
N ALA A 31 5.81 3.79 5.46
CA ALA A 31 5.93 4.84 6.46
C ALA A 31 7.06 5.80 6.11
N PHE A 32 8.22 5.28 5.69
CA PHE A 32 9.34 6.09 5.24
C PHE A 32 8.99 6.93 4.00
N VAL A 33 8.36 6.33 3.00
CA VAL A 33 7.87 7.05 1.81
C VAL A 33 6.87 8.15 2.20
N THR A 34 5.99 7.88 3.16
CA THR A 34 5.03 8.87 3.65
C THR A 34 5.72 9.99 4.43
N ALA A 35 6.76 9.68 5.20
CA ALA A 35 7.57 10.69 5.87
C ALA A 35 8.32 11.58 4.87
N LEU A 36 8.83 11.01 3.78
CA LEU A 36 9.42 11.79 2.68
C LEU A 36 8.39 12.71 2.03
N GLU A 37 7.19 12.22 1.73
CA GLU A 37 6.09 13.03 1.22
C GLU A 37 5.76 14.20 2.15
N VAL A 38 5.58 13.93 3.44
CA VAL A 38 5.35 14.98 4.44
C VAL A 38 6.53 15.95 4.50
N GLY A 39 7.75 15.44 4.38
CA GLY A 39 8.99 16.21 4.29
C GLY A 39 8.99 17.22 3.14
N THR A 40 8.40 16.88 1.98
CA THR A 40 8.35 17.78 0.82
C THR A 40 7.64 19.10 1.10
N TYR A 41 6.70 19.15 2.06
CA TYR A 41 6.02 20.38 2.44
C TYR A 41 6.88 21.34 3.26
N PHE A 42 7.98 20.86 3.86
CA PHE A 42 8.90 21.68 4.65
C PHE A 42 10.04 22.26 3.82
N VAL A 43 10.20 21.80 2.57
CA VAL A 43 11.25 22.26 1.66
C VAL A 43 10.63 23.03 0.50
N SER A 44 11.25 24.13 0.10
CA SER A 44 10.77 25.00 -0.98
C SER A 44 11.08 24.40 -2.36
N ILE A 45 10.37 23.33 -2.74
CA ILE A 45 10.51 22.68 -4.05
C ILE A 45 9.57 23.39 -5.06
N PRO A 46 10.03 23.68 -6.30
CA PRO A 46 9.17 24.22 -7.34
C PRO A 46 7.95 23.33 -7.60
N GLY A 47 6.76 23.93 -7.71
CA GLY A 47 5.50 23.20 -7.90
C GLY A 47 5.50 22.28 -9.14
N GLU A 48 6.17 22.69 -10.20
CA GLU A 48 6.33 21.93 -11.45
C GLU A 48 7.03 20.57 -11.24
N VAL A 49 7.89 20.47 -10.24
CA VAL A 49 8.61 19.23 -9.89
C VAL A 49 7.91 18.51 -8.73
N LEU A 50 7.36 19.27 -7.78
CA LEU A 50 6.69 18.72 -6.60
C LEU A 50 5.42 17.94 -6.98
N ILE A 51 4.58 18.47 -7.88
CA ILE A 51 3.34 17.79 -8.30
C ILE A 51 3.61 16.40 -8.90
N PRO A 52 4.46 16.24 -9.94
CA PRO A 52 4.73 14.91 -10.50
C PRO A 52 5.44 13.99 -9.50
N LEU A 53 6.32 14.51 -8.64
CA LEU A 53 6.96 13.72 -7.59
C LEU A 53 5.94 13.13 -6.62
N LEU A 54 5.01 13.96 -6.12
CA LEU A 54 3.95 13.51 -5.22
C LEU A 54 3.01 12.50 -5.90
N MET A 55 2.66 12.72 -7.17
CA MET A 55 1.86 11.77 -7.95
C MET A 55 2.53 10.40 -8.06
N VAL A 56 3.85 10.36 -8.32
CA VAL A 56 4.62 9.10 -8.37
C VAL A 56 4.62 8.41 -6.99
N MET A 57 4.84 9.15 -5.90
CA MET A 57 4.81 8.58 -4.54
C MET A 57 3.42 8.01 -4.19
N MET A 58 2.33 8.68 -4.59
CA MET A 58 0.97 8.17 -4.39
C MET A 58 0.74 6.85 -5.13
N VAL A 59 1.08 6.80 -6.41
CA VAL A 59 0.92 5.59 -7.24
C VAL A 59 1.75 4.44 -6.68
N PHE A 60 3.00 4.72 -6.28
CA PHE A 60 3.87 3.73 -5.65
C PHE A 60 3.24 3.14 -4.38
N LYS A 61 2.77 3.99 -3.46
CA LYS A 61 2.14 3.54 -2.22
C LYS A 61 0.89 2.71 -2.48
N PHE A 62 0.04 3.16 -3.41
CA PHE A 62 -1.16 2.45 -3.80
C PHE A 62 -0.85 1.01 -4.23
N PHE A 63 0.11 0.82 -5.15
CA PHE A 63 0.46 -0.53 -5.63
C PHE A 63 1.07 -1.41 -4.56
N TYR A 64 1.92 -0.85 -3.69
CA TYR A 64 2.50 -1.60 -2.58
C TYR A 64 1.44 -2.06 -1.58
N VAL A 65 0.50 -1.19 -1.22
CA VAL A 65 -0.64 -1.52 -0.35
C VAL A 65 -1.54 -2.57 -1.00
N ALA A 66 -1.91 -2.38 -2.27
CA ALA A 66 -2.75 -3.34 -2.98
C ALA A 66 -2.09 -4.71 -3.13
N SER A 67 -0.79 -4.76 -3.41
CA SER A 67 -0.07 -6.03 -3.59
C SER A 67 0.07 -6.79 -2.27
N TRP A 68 0.46 -6.10 -1.19
CA TRP A 68 0.83 -6.77 0.06
C TRP A 68 -0.26 -6.70 1.13
N PHE A 69 -0.82 -5.52 1.44
CA PHE A 69 -1.81 -5.38 2.52
C PHE A 69 -3.24 -5.76 2.12
N MET A 70 -3.59 -5.67 0.83
CA MET A 70 -4.84 -6.25 0.31
C MET A 70 -4.68 -7.72 -0.10
N HIS A 71 -3.50 -8.31 0.15
CA HIS A 71 -3.13 -9.70 -0.15
C HIS A 71 -3.27 -10.13 -1.62
N LEU A 72 -3.45 -9.22 -2.58
CA LEU A 72 -3.62 -9.57 -4.00
C LEU A 72 -2.45 -10.39 -4.57
N ARG A 73 -1.24 -10.21 -4.02
CA ARG A 73 -0.04 -10.98 -4.38
C ARG A 73 -0.10 -12.45 -3.93
N PHE A 74 -0.80 -12.72 -2.83
CA PHE A 74 -0.89 -14.01 -2.16
C PHE A 74 -2.21 -14.75 -2.39
N ASP A 75 -3.23 -14.04 -2.84
CA ASP A 75 -4.54 -14.58 -3.14
C ASP A 75 -4.65 -15.05 -4.61
N SER A 76 -5.77 -15.67 -4.96
CA SER A 76 -6.06 -16.13 -6.30
C SER A 76 -6.03 -14.98 -7.33
N PRO A 77 -5.59 -15.24 -8.58
CA PRO A 77 -5.54 -14.23 -9.64
C PRO A 77 -6.92 -13.66 -10.00
N LEU A 78 -8.00 -14.29 -9.52
CA LEU A 78 -9.36 -13.80 -9.68
C LEU A 78 -9.56 -12.45 -8.97
N PHE A 79 -9.12 -12.30 -7.72
CA PHE A 79 -9.27 -11.04 -6.98
C PHE A 79 -8.44 -9.92 -7.58
N THR A 80 -7.23 -10.23 -8.05
CA THR A 80 -6.41 -9.27 -8.80
C THR A 80 -7.12 -8.80 -10.07
N LYS A 81 -7.74 -9.71 -10.84
CA LYS A 81 -8.52 -9.35 -12.04
C LYS A 81 -9.72 -8.47 -11.73
N PHE A 82 -10.49 -8.79 -10.68
CA PHE A 82 -11.63 -7.97 -10.26
C PHE A 82 -11.19 -6.56 -9.84
N PHE A 83 -10.12 -6.45 -9.04
CA PHE A 83 -9.57 -5.17 -8.62
C PHE A 83 -9.09 -4.32 -9.80
N VAL A 84 -8.31 -4.93 -10.71
CA VAL A 84 -7.81 -4.24 -11.91
C VAL A 84 -8.95 -3.82 -12.83
N THR A 85 -9.97 -4.68 -13.00
CA THR A 85 -11.17 -4.33 -13.78
C THR A 85 -11.88 -3.13 -13.19
N GLY A 86 -12.04 -3.08 -11.86
CA GLY A 86 -12.60 -1.93 -11.16
C GLY A 86 -11.77 -0.65 -11.32
N LEU A 87 -10.44 -0.76 -11.24
CA LEU A 87 -9.51 0.36 -11.44
C LEU A 87 -9.58 0.93 -12.86
N VAL A 88 -9.63 0.06 -13.87
CA VAL A 88 -9.79 0.44 -15.28
C VAL A 88 -11.15 1.10 -15.48
N LEU A 89 -12.23 0.48 -14.98
CA LEU A 89 -13.57 1.04 -15.06
C LEU A 89 -13.64 2.43 -14.44
N ALA A 90 -13.10 2.61 -13.24
CA ALA A 90 -13.07 3.91 -12.55
C ALA A 90 -12.31 4.97 -13.36
N THR A 91 -11.15 4.61 -13.92
CA THR A 91 -10.34 5.53 -14.74
C THR A 91 -11.08 5.93 -16.02
N VAL A 92 -11.74 4.98 -16.69
CA VAL A 92 -12.53 5.23 -17.90
C VAL A 92 -13.73 6.13 -17.59
N VAL A 93 -14.52 5.79 -16.57
CA VAL A 93 -15.70 6.58 -16.18
C VAL A 93 -15.30 8.00 -15.80
N TYR A 94 -14.22 8.16 -15.03
CA TYR A 94 -13.71 9.48 -14.66
C TYR A 94 -13.23 10.26 -15.89
N GLY A 95 -12.50 9.61 -16.81
CA GLY A 95 -12.08 10.22 -18.07
C GLY A 95 -13.26 10.69 -18.91
N ILE A 96 -14.30 9.86 -19.05
CA ILE A 96 -15.54 10.25 -19.75
C ILE A 96 -16.20 11.43 -19.06
N ALA A 97 -16.32 11.40 -17.73
CA ALA A 97 -16.91 12.51 -16.98
C ALA A 97 -16.16 13.83 -17.24
N LEU A 98 -14.82 13.82 -17.20
CA LEU A 98 -14.02 15.00 -17.52
C LEU A 98 -14.23 15.49 -18.96
N THR A 99 -14.42 14.59 -19.93
CA THR A 99 -14.73 14.99 -21.32
C THR A 99 -16.12 15.60 -21.45
N VAL A 100 -17.12 15.06 -20.76
CA VAL A 100 -18.50 15.56 -20.77
C VAL A 100 -18.61 16.94 -20.12
N PHE A 101 -17.81 17.20 -19.08
CA PHE A 101 -17.74 18.52 -18.43
C PHE A 101 -16.91 19.56 -19.21
N GLU A 102 -16.63 19.34 -20.50
CA GLU A 102 -15.94 20.30 -21.38
C GLU A 102 -14.58 20.77 -20.83
N PHE A 103 -13.91 19.97 -19.98
CA PHE A 103 -12.62 20.35 -19.37
C PHE A 103 -11.52 20.67 -20.41
N TRP A 104 -11.72 20.24 -21.65
CA TRP A 104 -10.83 20.43 -22.78
C TRP A 104 -10.94 21.80 -23.47
N HIS A 105 -12.08 22.49 -23.35
CA HIS A 105 -12.18 23.87 -23.79
C HIS A 105 -11.85 24.77 -22.60
N LYS A 106 -10.73 25.51 -22.69
CA LYS A 106 -10.52 26.67 -21.83
C LYS A 106 -11.77 27.55 -21.94
N GLY A 107 -12.36 27.90 -20.79
CA GLY A 107 -13.33 28.98 -20.69
C GLY A 107 -12.80 30.29 -21.29
#